data_AF-G4D3Z9-F1
#
_entry.id   AF-G4D3Z9-F1
#
_cell.length_a   1.000
_cell.length_b   1.000
_cell.length_c   1.000
_cell.angle_alpha   90.00
_cell.angle_beta   90.00
_cell.angle_gamma   90.00
#
_symmetry.space_group_name_H-M   'P 1'
#
loop_
_entity.id
_entity.type
_entity.pdbx_description
1 polymer ?
#
loop_
_entity_poly.entity_id
_entity_poly.type
_entity_poly.pdbx_seq_one_letter_code
_entity_poly.pdbx_strand_id
1 'polypeptide(L)'
;MLGRIASVKDENSNEYYNTHLAWANQNNILKGLEDFEIKDDLNREEMALILDNFVKFKSMNLKPNSYIEFKDEDKISDWAKEAVKNLSSKGILKGMETGEFSPKTNFTRAQVAQVLYTLDHLK
;
A
#
# COMPACT_ATOMS: atom_id res chain seq x y z
N MET A 1 -19.04 10.94 -12.41
CA MET A 1 -20.01 9.90 -12.01
C MET A 1 -19.49 9.33 -10.69
N LEU A 2 -19.99 9.85 -9.56
CA LEU A 2 -19.54 9.49 -8.21
C LEU A 2 -20.14 8.13 -7.89
N GLY A 3 -19.38 7.07 -8.16
CA GLY A 3 -19.76 5.71 -7.82
C GLY A 3 -19.83 5.59 -6.31
N ARG A 4 -21.07 5.42 -5.81
CA ARG A 4 -21.44 4.84 -4.52
C ARG A 4 -20.43 5.08 -3.40
N ILE A 5 -20.64 6.20 -2.71
CA ILE A 5 -20.51 6.29 -1.26
C ILE A 5 -20.93 4.94 -0.67
N ALA A 6 -19.95 4.11 -0.30
CA ALA A 6 -20.19 2.99 0.58
C ALA A 6 -20.92 3.59 1.78
N SER A 7 -22.14 3.10 1.98
CA SER A 7 -22.99 3.48 3.09
C SER A 7 -22.17 3.36 4.37
N VAL A 8 -21.68 4.48 4.89
CA VAL A 8 -21.17 4.62 6.25
C VAL A 8 -22.39 4.60 7.17
N LYS A 9 -23.01 3.43 7.22
CA LYS A 9 -23.97 2.97 8.21
C LYS A 9 -23.63 1.51 8.43
N ASP A 10 -22.40 1.27 8.86
CA ASP A 10 -22.16 0.16 9.74
C ASP A 10 -22.29 0.72 11.15
N GLU A 11 -23.25 0.21 11.90
CA GLU A 11 -23.72 0.74 13.18
C GLU A 11 -22.64 0.61 14.29
N ASN A 12 -21.50 0.01 13.92
CA ASN A 12 -20.29 -0.18 14.71
C ASN A 12 -19.06 0.55 14.13
N SER A 13 -19.19 1.36 13.07
CA SER A 13 -18.05 2.11 12.52
C SER A 13 -17.66 3.23 13.49
N ASN A 14 -16.58 3.00 14.22
CA ASN A 14 -16.00 3.97 15.15
C ASN A 14 -15.71 5.29 14.39
N GLU A 15 -16.41 6.37 14.76
CA GLU A 15 -16.34 7.72 14.20
C GLU A 15 -14.90 8.23 14.02
N TYR A 16 -13.98 7.70 14.84
CA TYR A 16 -12.55 8.00 14.84
C TYR A 16 -11.83 7.73 13.49
N TYR A 17 -12.15 6.65 12.77
CA TYR A 17 -11.43 6.31 11.53
C TYR A 17 -12.07 6.91 10.27
N ASN A 18 -13.36 7.24 10.32
CA ASN A 18 -14.13 7.71 9.15
C ASN A 18 -13.52 8.97 8.53
N THR A 19 -13.07 9.92 9.35
CA THR A 19 -12.39 11.14 8.87
C THR A 19 -11.06 10.82 8.16
N HIS A 20 -10.30 9.86 8.67
CA HIS A 20 -9.02 9.44 8.10
C HIS A 20 -9.21 8.68 6.77
N LEU A 21 -10.20 7.79 6.71
CA LEU A 21 -10.57 7.07 5.49
C LEU A 21 -11.10 8.03 4.41
N ALA A 22 -11.94 9.00 4.80
CA ALA A 22 -12.43 10.03 3.90
C ALA A 22 -11.28 10.86 3.31
N TRP A 23 -10.33 11.30 4.13
CA TRP A 23 -9.14 12.01 3.67
C TRP A 23 -8.29 11.14 2.73
N ALA A 24 -8.05 9.89 3.07
CA ALA A 24 -7.26 8.98 2.24
C ALA A 24 -7.92 8.75 0.87
N ASN A 25 -9.24 8.56 0.84
CA ASN A 25 -10.02 8.45 -0.40
C ASN A 25 -9.97 9.74 -1.23
N GLN A 26 -10.19 10.91 -0.63
CA GLN A 26 -10.14 12.21 -1.31
C GLN A 26 -8.78 12.47 -1.96
N ASN A 27 -7.70 11.98 -1.36
CA ASN A 27 -6.34 12.14 -1.86
C ASN A 27 -5.87 10.95 -2.72
N ASN A 28 -6.78 10.08 -3.15
CA ASN A 28 -6.51 8.88 -3.97
C ASN A 28 -5.53 7.88 -3.33
N ILE A 29 -5.34 7.90 -2.01
CA ILE A 29 -4.43 6.99 -1.30
C ILE A 29 -4.97 5.56 -1.32
N LEU A 30 -6.29 5.38 -1.20
CA LEU A 30 -6.96 4.07 -1.25
C LEU A 30 -7.45 3.70 -2.66
N LYS A 31 -7.07 4.47 -3.70
CA LYS A 31 -7.52 4.20 -5.06
C LYS A 31 -7.06 2.82 -5.52
N GLY A 32 -7.99 2.04 -6.10
CA GLY A 32 -7.76 0.66 -6.52
C GLY A 32 -8.08 -0.39 -5.46
N LEU A 33 -8.51 0.03 -4.26
CA LEU A 33 -9.02 -0.85 -3.19
C LEU A 33 -10.57 -0.84 -3.09
N GLU A 34 -11.27 -0.42 -4.15
CA GLU A 34 -12.71 -0.10 -4.13
C GLU A 34 -13.62 -1.32 -3.84
N ASP A 35 -13.17 -2.53 -4.18
CA ASP A 35 -13.87 -3.81 -3.92
C ASP A 35 -13.36 -4.53 -2.66
N PHE A 36 -12.33 -3.99 -2.02
CA PHE A 36 -11.78 -4.56 -0.79
C PHE A 36 -12.52 -3.91 0.37
N GLU A 37 -13.39 -4.68 1.03
CA GLU A 37 -13.80 -4.33 2.39
C GLU A 37 -12.54 -3.93 3.15
N ILE A 38 -12.57 -2.78 3.82
CA ILE A 38 -11.47 -2.35 4.69
C ILE A 38 -11.48 -3.33 5.87
N LYS A 39 -10.84 -4.48 5.64
CA LYS A 39 -10.65 -5.55 6.61
C LYS A 39 -9.62 -5.08 7.62
N ASP A 40 -9.69 -5.63 8.82
CA ASP A 40 -8.73 -5.34 9.88
C ASP A 40 -7.30 -5.75 9.49
N ASP A 41 -7.15 -6.70 8.56
CA ASP A 41 -5.88 -7.18 8.06
C ASP A 41 -5.60 -6.70 6.63
N LEU A 42 -4.42 -6.12 6.42
CA LEU A 42 -3.87 -5.75 5.12
C LEU A 42 -2.78 -6.73 4.71
N ASN A 43 -2.84 -7.23 3.48
CA ASN A 43 -1.76 -8.00 2.90
C ASN A 43 -0.67 -7.08 2.31
N ARG A 44 0.44 -7.68 1.87
CA ARG A 44 1.62 -6.94 1.39
C ARG A 44 1.40 -6.22 0.07
N GLU A 45 0.60 -6.74 -0.85
CA GLU A 45 0.31 -6.08 -2.12
C GLU A 45 -0.70 -4.91 -1.97
N GLU A 46 -1.66 -5.03 -1.05
CA GLU A 46 -2.57 -3.93 -0.67
C GLU A 46 -1.79 -2.78 -0.04
N MET A 47 -0.88 -3.11 0.90
CA MET A 47 0.00 -2.11 1.49
C MET A 47 0.91 -1.45 0.46
N ALA A 48 1.41 -2.21 -0.52
CA ALA A 48 2.21 -1.65 -1.61
C ALA A 48 1.44 -0.61 -2.42
N LEU A 49 0.17 -0.90 -2.75
CA LEU A 49 -0.68 0.05 -3.46
C LEU A 49 -0.92 1.33 -2.65
N ILE A 50 -1.26 1.20 -1.37
CA ILE A 50 -1.47 2.34 -0.45
C ILE A 50 -0.21 3.22 -0.37
N LEU A 51 0.96 2.60 -0.18
CA LEU A 51 2.23 3.31 -0.05
C LEU A 51 2.65 4.01 -1.34
N ASP A 52 2.47 3.38 -2.50
CA ASP A 52 2.82 3.98 -3.79
C ASP A 52 1.90 5.18 -4.08
N ASN A 53 0.61 5.06 -3.80
CA ASN A 53 -0.33 6.18 -3.89
C ASN A 53 0.02 7.31 -2.92
N PHE A 54 0.41 6.99 -1.68
CA PHE A 54 0.84 7.98 -0.69
C PHE A 54 2.10 8.74 -1.14
N VAL A 55 3.11 8.03 -1.62
CA VAL A 55 4.34 8.61 -2.17
C VAL A 55 4.03 9.56 -3.33
N LYS A 56 3.12 9.17 -4.23
CA LYS A 56 2.63 10.00 -5.35
C LYS A 56 1.90 11.24 -4.84
N PHE A 57 0.97 11.08 -3.90
CA PHE A 57 0.24 12.19 -3.27
C PHE A 57 1.20 13.20 -2.62
N LYS A 58 2.22 12.73 -1.90
CA LYS A 58 3.23 13.57 -1.28
C LYS A 58 4.23 14.17 -2.27
N SER A 59 4.16 13.81 -3.56
CA SER A 59 5.09 14.24 -4.61
C SER A 59 6.55 14.00 -4.20
N MET A 60 6.82 12.87 -3.55
CA MET A 60 8.18 12.56 -3.07
C MET A 60 9.07 12.28 -4.28
N ASN A 61 10.16 13.04 -4.40
CA ASN A 61 11.14 12.86 -5.48
C ASN A 61 12.10 11.71 -5.15
N LEU A 62 11.61 10.49 -5.32
CA LEU A 62 12.36 9.28 -4.98
C LEU A 62 13.19 8.80 -6.16
N LYS A 63 14.52 8.78 -5.99
CA LYS A 63 15.43 8.28 -7.00
C LYS A 63 15.32 6.75 -7.11
N PRO A 64 15.13 6.19 -8.31
CA PRO A 64 15.22 4.75 -8.50
C PRO A 64 16.64 4.28 -8.18
N ASN A 65 16.74 3.16 -7.47
CA ASN A 65 17.99 2.45 -7.22
C ASN A 65 18.16 1.35 -8.27
N SER A 66 17.59 0.17 -8.02
CA SER A 66 17.51 -0.93 -8.96
C SER A 66 16.31 -1.79 -8.61
N TYR A 67 15.54 -2.21 -9.61
CA TYR A 67 14.43 -3.13 -9.40
C TYR A 67 14.96 -4.52 -9.02
N ILE A 68 14.37 -5.11 -7.99
CA ILE A 68 14.61 -6.49 -7.58
C ILE A 68 13.40 -7.28 -8.07
N GLU A 69 13.65 -8.25 -8.94
CA GLU A 69 12.63 -9.21 -9.37
C GLU A 69 12.42 -10.25 -8.26
N PHE A 70 11.16 -10.54 -7.94
CA PHE A 70 10.82 -11.51 -6.91
C PHE A 70 10.54 -12.88 -7.51
N LYS A 71 10.84 -13.94 -6.75
CA LYS A 71 10.62 -15.33 -7.19
C LYS A 71 9.14 -15.67 -7.44
N ASP A 72 8.24 -14.92 -6.83
CA ASP A 72 6.79 -15.09 -6.88
C ASP A 72 6.08 -13.89 -7.52
N GLU A 73 6.74 -13.24 -8.50
CA GLU A 73 6.19 -12.12 -9.27
C GLU A 73 4.86 -12.49 -9.96
N ASP A 74 4.68 -13.77 -10.31
CA ASP A 74 3.47 -14.34 -10.89
C ASP A 74 2.29 -14.40 -9.90
N LYS A 75 2.56 -14.40 -8.59
CA LYS A 75 1.54 -14.38 -7.53
C LYS A 75 1.10 -12.96 -7.15
N ILE A 76 1.82 -11.93 -7.62
CA ILE A 76 1.44 -10.54 -7.41
C ILE A 76 0.26 -10.23 -8.33
N SER A 77 -0.83 -9.71 -7.75
CA SER A 77 -1.97 -9.31 -8.56
C SER A 77 -1.61 -8.20 -9.54
N ASP A 78 -2.17 -8.24 -10.75
CA ASP A 78 -1.81 -7.30 -11.83
C ASP A 78 -1.96 -5.83 -11.42
N TRP A 79 -2.98 -5.51 -10.61
CA TRP A 79 -3.22 -4.17 -10.08
C TRP A 79 -2.12 -3.69 -9.10
N ALA A 80 -1.37 -4.61 -8.50
CA ALA A 80 -0.32 -4.30 -7.53
C ALA A 80 1.09 -4.27 -8.14
N LYS A 81 1.31 -4.92 -9.30
CA LYS A 81 2.64 -5.10 -9.90
C LYS A 81 3.41 -3.79 -10.06
N GLU A 82 2.74 -2.75 -10.55
CA GLU A 82 3.39 -1.45 -10.73
C GLU A 82 3.79 -0.84 -9.37
N ALA A 83 2.92 -0.89 -8.37
CA ALA A 83 3.19 -0.37 -7.04
C ALA A 83 4.36 -1.13 -6.37
N VAL A 84 4.35 -2.46 -6.43
CA VAL A 84 5.43 -3.30 -5.92
C VAL A 84 6.76 -2.96 -6.61
N LYS A 85 6.77 -2.90 -7.94
CA LYS A 85 7.94 -2.52 -8.73
C LYS A 85 8.47 -1.12 -8.40
N ASN A 86 7.56 -0.16 -8.27
CA ASN A 86 7.91 1.23 -7.97
C ASN A 86 8.55 1.35 -6.59
N LEU A 87 8.01 0.68 -5.58
CA LEU A 87 8.50 0.76 -4.22
C LEU A 87 9.74 -0.09 -3.99
N SER A 88 9.84 -1.27 -4.63
CA SER A 88 11.01 -2.14 -4.53
C SER A 88 12.22 -1.51 -5.21
N SER A 89 12.04 -0.90 -6.39
CA SER A 89 13.11 -0.18 -7.08
C SER A 89 13.65 1.02 -6.29
N LYS A 90 12.89 1.53 -5.32
CA LYS A 90 13.28 2.63 -4.42
C LYS A 90 13.76 2.13 -3.05
N GLY A 91 13.78 0.82 -2.84
CA GLY A 91 14.18 0.20 -1.57
C GLY A 91 13.20 0.41 -0.41
N ILE A 92 12.01 0.97 -0.66
CA ILE A 92 10.97 1.20 0.34
C ILE A 92 10.34 -0.13 0.76
N LEU A 93 10.01 -0.96 -0.23
CA LEU A 93 9.59 -2.34 0.01
C LEU A 93 10.73 -3.29 -0.30
N LYS A 94 10.88 -4.30 0.55
CA LYS A 94 11.84 -5.38 0.38
C LYS A 94 11.13 -6.72 0.35
N GLY A 95 11.69 -7.65 -0.41
CA GLY A 95 11.30 -9.05 -0.36
C GLY A 95 11.74 -9.69 0.95
N MET A 96 11.29 -10.92 1.15
CA MET A 96 11.68 -11.80 2.24
C MET A 96 13.09 -12.36 1.99
N GLU A 97 13.72 -12.91 3.03
CA GLU A 97 15.02 -13.58 2.91
C GLU A 97 15.02 -14.74 1.90
N THR A 98 13.85 -15.32 1.66
CA THR A 98 13.63 -16.39 0.65
C THR A 98 13.75 -15.89 -0.78
N GLY A 99 13.76 -14.57 -1.03
CA GLY A 99 13.72 -13.94 -2.35
C GLY A 99 12.30 -13.76 -2.91
N GLU A 100 11.28 -14.01 -2.09
CA GLU A 100 9.87 -13.81 -2.43
C GLU A 100 9.39 -12.43 -1.99
N PHE A 101 8.40 -11.87 -2.69
CA PHE A 101 7.62 -10.76 -2.19
C PHE A 101 6.55 -11.21 -1.19
N SER A 102 5.96 -12.39 -1.38
CA SER A 102 4.88 -12.96 -0.56
C SER A 102 3.62 -12.08 -0.51
N PRO A 103 3.00 -11.74 -1.66
CA PRO A 103 2.00 -10.67 -1.79
C PRO A 103 0.78 -10.84 -0.88
N LYS A 104 0.32 -12.09 -0.68
CA LYS A 104 -0.92 -12.40 0.05
C LYS A 104 -0.72 -12.56 1.56
N THR A 105 0.49 -12.37 2.08
CA THR A 105 0.77 -12.49 3.51
C THR A 105 0.51 -11.17 4.23
N ASN A 106 0.16 -11.23 5.52
CA ASN A 106 -0.14 -10.05 6.32
C ASN A 106 1.07 -9.10 6.43
N PHE A 107 0.80 -7.80 6.36
CA PHE A 107 1.80 -6.77 6.56
C PHE A 107 2.06 -6.57 8.06
N THR A 108 3.27 -6.86 8.50
CA THR A 108 3.60 -6.86 9.94
C THR A 108 3.97 -5.48 10.47
N ARG A 109 3.82 -5.26 11.78
CA ARG A 109 4.27 -4.02 12.47
C ARG A 109 5.76 -3.73 12.26
N ALA A 110 6.60 -4.77 12.16
CA ALA A 110 8.02 -4.61 11.87
C ALA A 110 8.27 -4.06 10.45
N GLN A 111 7.49 -4.52 9.47
CA GLN A 111 7.55 -4.02 8.10
C GLN A 111 7.03 -2.57 8.02
N VAL A 112 6.00 -2.22 8.80
CA VAL A 112 5.57 -0.81 8.94
C VAL A 112 6.70 0.06 9.44
N ALA A 113 7.39 -0.34 10.52
CA ALA A 113 8.52 0.41 11.06
C ALA A 113 9.66 0.57 10.04
N GLN A 114 9.98 -0.47 9.28
CA GLN A 114 10.98 -0.43 8.20
C GLN A 114 10.62 0.59 7.13
N VAL A 115 9.36 0.58 6.65
CA VAL A 115 8.88 1.49 5.61
C VAL A 115 8.96 2.93 6.11
N LEU A 116 8.44 3.21 7.31
CA LEU A 116 8.44 4.57 7.88
C LEU A 116 9.86 5.10 8.09
N TYR A 117 10.76 4.29 8.63
CA TYR A 117 12.17 4.64 8.77
C TYR A 117 12.77 4.98 7.40
N THR A 118 12.55 4.12 6.40
CA THR A 118 13.08 4.33 5.06
C THR A 118 12.56 5.62 4.44
N LEU A 119 11.25 5.88 4.51
CA LEU A 119 10.64 7.11 3.99
C LEU A 119 11.20 8.38 4.64
N ASP A 120 11.43 8.38 5.95
CA ASP A 120 12.00 9.54 6.67
C ASP A 120 13.45 9.85 6.26
N HIS A 121 14.20 8.81 5.87
CA HIS A 121 15.63 8.91 5.53
C HIS A 121 15.90 9.04 4.02
N LEU A 122 14.88 9.06 3.17
CA LEU A 122 15.00 9.18 1.70
C LEU A 122 15.20 10.65 1.22
N LYS A 123 15.84 11.50 2.01
CA LYS A 123 16.10 12.92 1.69
C LYS A 123 17.18 13.11 0.63
#